data_AF-A0A939L4L3-F1
#
_entry.id   AF-A0A939L4L3-F1
#
_cell.length_a   1.000
_cell.length_b   1.000
_cell.length_c   1.000
_cell.angle_alpha   90.00
_cell.angle_beta   90.00
_cell.angle_gamma   90.00
#
_symmetry.space_group_name_H-M   'P 1'
#
loop_
_entity.id
_entity.type
_entity.pdbx_description
1 polymer ?
#
loop_
_entity_poly.entity_id
_entity_poly.type
_entity_poly.pdbx_seq_one_letter_code
_entity_poly.pdbx_strand_id
1 'polypeptide(L)'
;MTVRSRGNSRHTREPDRAPPPERTAYRVVYAVRGEPGVRRDEVTVVPGYSRESDIPRILAARLAPESSSVRPEIIVLELCELRPPGAESDLHSC
;
A
#
# COMPACT_ATOMS: atom_id res chain seq x y z
N MET A 1 9.48 -25.98 51.15
CA MET A 1 9.35 -24.73 50.36
C MET A 1 10.73 -24.34 49.83
N THR A 2 11.04 -24.57 48.55
CA THR A 2 12.03 -23.75 47.81
C THR A 2 11.74 -23.86 46.32
N VAL A 3 11.36 -22.74 45.71
CA VAL A 3 11.03 -22.57 44.30
C VAL A 3 12.34 -22.42 43.52
N ARG A 4 12.58 -23.26 42.51
CA ARG A 4 13.68 -23.07 41.55
C ARG A 4 13.10 -22.60 40.23
N SER A 5 13.22 -21.29 40.01
CA SER A 5 12.88 -20.59 38.77
C SER A 5 13.66 -21.17 37.58
N ARG A 6 12.95 -21.76 36.61
CA ARG A 6 13.46 -21.96 35.25
C ARG A 6 13.07 -20.75 34.41
N GLY A 7 13.96 -19.77 34.34
CA GLY A 7 13.93 -18.75 33.29
C GLY A 7 14.48 -19.36 32.00
N ASN A 8 13.62 -19.94 31.17
CA ASN A 8 13.99 -20.36 29.82
C ASN A 8 13.53 -19.29 28.83
N SER A 9 14.13 -18.11 28.93
CA SER A 9 13.95 -17.04 27.95
C SER A 9 14.65 -17.46 26.68
N ARG A 10 13.87 -18.03 25.76
CA ARG A 10 14.29 -18.22 24.37
C ARG A 10 14.64 -16.84 23.81
N HIS A 11 15.93 -16.53 23.78
CA HIS A 11 16.47 -15.48 22.93
C HIS A 11 16.28 -15.92 21.49
N THR A 12 15.08 -15.70 20.94
CA THR A 12 14.91 -15.62 19.50
C THR A 12 15.61 -14.33 19.09
N ARG A 13 16.82 -14.47 18.55
CA ARG A 13 17.53 -13.41 17.84
C ARG A 13 16.70 -13.11 16.60
N GLU A 14 15.78 -12.15 16.71
CA GLU A 14 15.12 -11.59 15.54
C GLU A 14 16.24 -11.06 14.63
N PRO A 15 16.39 -11.58 13.40
CA PRO A 15 17.45 -11.09 12.53
C PRO A 15 17.22 -9.60 12.31
N ASP A 16 18.30 -8.83 12.36
CA ASP A 16 18.38 -7.41 12.05
C ASP A 16 17.59 -7.11 10.76
N ARG A 17 16.29 -6.83 10.92
CA ARG A 17 15.40 -6.56 9.82
C ARG A 17 15.53 -5.07 9.63
N ALA A 18 16.25 -4.66 8.57
CA ALA A 18 16.24 -3.29 8.11
C ALA A 18 14.80 -2.76 8.20
N PRO A 19 14.59 -1.52 8.70
CA PRO A 19 13.25 -0.99 8.87
C PRO A 19 12.47 -1.19 7.58
N PRO A 20 11.20 -1.63 7.66
CA PRO A 20 10.42 -1.85 6.46
C PRO A 20 10.51 -0.60 5.59
N PRO A 21 10.73 -0.74 4.27
CA PRO A 21 10.88 0.41 3.40
C PRO A 21 9.67 1.32 3.59
N GLU A 22 9.91 2.62 3.71
CA GLU A 22 8.84 3.61 3.83
C GLU A 22 7.85 3.37 2.69
N ARG A 23 6.58 3.14 3.04
CA ARG A 23 5.52 2.89 2.07
C ARG A 23 4.56 4.06 2.11
N THR A 24 4.16 4.51 0.93
CA THR A 24 3.17 5.57 0.81
C THR A 24 1.90 4.98 0.25
N ALA A 25 0.81 5.05 1.02
CA ALA A 25 -0.49 4.59 0.57
C ALA A 25 -1.24 5.76 -0.06
N TYR A 26 -1.97 5.51 -1.14
CA TYR A 26 -2.80 6.49 -1.79
C TYR A 26 -4.21 5.97 -1.93
N ARG A 27 -5.19 6.81 -1.62
CA ARG A 27 -6.56 6.62 -2.05
C ARG A 27 -6.70 7.21 -3.46
N VAL A 28 -7.13 6.40 -4.40
CA VAL A 28 -7.25 6.76 -5.81
C VAL A 28 -8.71 6.73 -6.21
N VAL A 29 -9.20 7.82 -6.78
CA VAL A 29 -10.50 7.89 -7.46
C VAL A 29 -10.25 7.83 -8.95
N TYR A 30 -10.84 6.85 -9.66
CA TYR A 30 -10.53 6.62 -11.07
C TYR A 30 -11.76 6.18 -11.87
N ALA A 31 -11.70 6.43 -13.18
CA ALA A 31 -12.60 5.87 -14.17
C ALA A 31 -11.86 4.89 -15.08
N VAL A 32 -12.59 3.95 -15.66
CA VAL A 32 -12.06 3.05 -16.69
C VAL A 32 -12.64 3.49 -18.03
N ARG A 33 -11.78 3.73 -19.03
CA ARG A 33 -12.24 4.18 -20.34
C ARG A 33 -13.19 3.16 -20.96
N GLY A 34 -14.37 3.64 -21.39
CA GLY A 34 -15.40 2.80 -21.99
C GLY A 34 -16.36 2.15 -20.99
N GLU A 35 -16.10 2.28 -19.68
CA GLU A 35 -16.98 1.78 -18.62
C GLU A 35 -17.71 2.93 -17.94
N PRO A 36 -19.00 2.79 -17.59
CA PRO A 36 -19.72 3.80 -16.84
C PRO A 36 -19.31 3.81 -15.36
N GLY A 37 -19.16 5.01 -14.81
CA GLY A 37 -19.01 5.24 -13.38
C GLY A 37 -17.58 5.52 -12.90
N VAL A 38 -17.49 5.81 -11.61
CA VAL A 38 -16.24 6.15 -10.90
C VAL A 38 -16.02 5.14 -9.79
N ARG A 39 -14.76 4.71 -9.64
CA ARG A 39 -14.32 3.74 -8.63
C ARG A 39 -13.32 4.38 -7.67
N ARG A 40 -13.19 3.77 -6.49
CA ARG A 40 -12.23 4.16 -5.47
C ARG A 40 -11.45 2.92 -5.05
N ASP A 41 -10.13 3.04 -4.93
CA ASP A 41 -9.25 1.96 -4.46
C ASP A 41 -8.04 2.54 -3.72
N GLU A 42 -7.32 1.69 -3.00
CA GLU A 42 -6.09 2.05 -2.29
C GLU A 42 -4.88 1.38 -2.96
N VAL A 43 -3.87 2.19 -3.25
CA VAL A 43 -2.62 1.74 -3.88
C VAL A 43 -1.45 2.12 -2.99
N THR A 44 -0.63 1.12 -2.65
CA THR A 44 0.61 1.34 -1.91
C THR A 44 1.78 1.42 -2.87
N VAL A 45 2.53 2.51 -2.79
CA VAL A 45 3.78 2.73 -3.51
C VAL A 45 4.95 2.45 -2.56
N VAL A 46 5.95 1.73 -3.06
CA VAL A 46 7.19 1.45 -2.33
C VAL A 46 8.34 2.07 -3.13
N PRO A 47 9.04 3.08 -2.59
CA PRO A 47 10.19 3.70 -3.26
C PRO A 47 11.19 2.64 -3.74
N GLY A 48 11.68 2.80 -4.96
CA GLY A 48 12.59 1.84 -5.62
C GLY A 48 11.90 0.65 -6.31
N TYR A 49 10.63 0.37 -6.02
CA TYR A 49 9.85 -0.68 -6.68
C TYR A 49 8.71 -0.12 -7.55
N SER A 50 8.05 0.94 -7.10
CA SER A 50 7.00 1.64 -7.83
C SER A 50 7.04 3.14 -7.56
N ARG A 51 6.38 3.90 -8.42
CA ARG A 51 6.17 5.35 -8.27
C ARG A 51 4.68 5.68 -8.40
N GLU A 52 4.30 6.89 -8.00
CA GLU A 52 2.93 7.40 -8.19
C GLU A 52 2.46 7.29 -9.66
N SER A 53 3.35 7.56 -10.61
CA SER A 53 3.06 7.44 -12.05
C SER A 53 2.71 6.01 -12.50
N ASP A 54 3.05 4.99 -11.70
CA ASP A 54 2.71 3.60 -11.98
C ASP A 54 1.30 3.23 -11.49
N ILE A 55 0.65 4.07 -10.68
CA ILE A 55 -0.68 3.80 -10.10
C ILE A 55 -1.72 3.40 -11.17
N PRO A 56 -1.86 4.09 -12.32
CA PRO A 56 -2.78 3.67 -13.36
C PRO A 56 -2.48 2.26 -13.87
N ARG A 57 -1.19 1.90 -14.00
CA ARG A 57 -0.76 0.57 -14.46
C ARG A 57 -1.03 -0.51 -13.41
N ILE A 58 -0.83 -0.21 -12.13
CA ILE A 58 -1.14 -1.10 -11.02
C ILE A 58 -2.64 -1.38 -10.99
N LEU A 59 -3.49 -0.36 -11.11
CA LEU A 59 -4.94 -0.49 -11.18
C LEU A 59 -5.38 -1.28 -12.42
N ALA A 60 -4.79 -1.00 -13.58
CA ALA A 60 -5.08 -1.73 -14.81
C ALA A 60 -4.76 -3.23 -14.68
N ALA A 61 -3.65 -3.57 -14.02
CA ALA A 61 -3.25 -4.95 -13.77
C ALA A 61 -4.19 -5.66 -12.80
N ARG A 62 -4.71 -4.97 -11.77
CA ARG A 62 -5.71 -5.52 -10.83
C ARG A 62 -7.05 -5.84 -11.50
N LEU A 63 -7.45 -5.05 -12.49
CA LEU A 63 -8.72 -5.21 -13.19
C LEU A 63 -8.64 -6.20 -14.36
N ALA A 64 -7.46 -6.40 -14.94
CA ALA A 64 -7.28 -7.34 -16.03
C ALA A 64 -7.32 -8.80 -15.50
N PRO A 65 -8.16 -9.69 -16.06
CA PRO A 65 -8.05 -11.11 -15.77
C PRO A 65 -6.67 -11.62 -16.21
N GLU A 66 -6.14 -12.64 -15.51
CA GLU A 66 -4.77 -13.16 -15.73
C GLU A 66 -4.49 -13.60 -17.18
N SER A 67 -5.55 -13.91 -17.94
CA SER A 67 -5.48 -14.33 -19.35
C SER A 67 -5.76 -13.22 -20.38
N SER A 68 -6.03 -11.98 -19.95
CA SER A 68 -6.34 -10.89 -20.88
C SER A 68 -5.09 -10.19 -21.39
N SER A 69 -4.93 -10.16 -22.71
CA SER A 69 -3.96 -9.32 -23.41
C SER A 69 -4.38 -7.85 -23.46
N VAL A 70 -5.65 -7.54 -23.21
CA VAL A 70 -6.17 -6.17 -23.19
C VAL A 70 -6.11 -5.65 -21.77
N ARG A 71 -5.38 -4.55 -21.57
CA ARG A 71 -5.32 -3.82 -20.29
C ARG A 71 -6.33 -2.67 -20.33
N PRO A 72 -7.19 -2.54 -19.30
CA PRO A 72 -8.11 -1.40 -19.23
C PRO A 72 -7.33 -0.10 -19.10
N GLU A 73 -7.77 0.94 -19.80
CA GLU A 73 -7.18 2.27 -19.69
C GLU A 73 -7.78 2.99 -18.49
N ILE A 74 -6.92 3.33 -17.52
CA ILE A 74 -7.30 3.95 -16.25
C ILE A 74 -7.09 5.46 -16.33
N ILE A 75 -8.14 6.21 -16.02
CA ILE A 75 -8.11 7.66 -15.91
C ILE A 75 -8.21 8.00 -14.42
N VAL A 76 -7.11 8.49 -13.85
CA VAL A 76 -7.08 8.95 -12.46
C VAL A 76 -7.74 10.33 -12.39
N LEU A 77 -8.74 10.45 -11.51
CA LEU A 77 -9.49 11.68 -11.28
C LEU A 77 -8.97 12.41 -10.05
N GLU A 78 -8.72 11.65 -8.98
CA GLU A 78 -8.16 12.18 -7.73
C GLU A 78 -7.16 11.20 -7.14
N LEU A 79 -6.09 11.75 -6.56
CA LEU A 79 -5.05 11.00 -5.88
C LEU A 79 -4.77 11.67 -4.54
N CYS A 80 -5.04 10.95 -3.45
CA CYS A 80 -4.90 11.45 -2.08
C CYS A 80 -3.92 10.55 -1.32
N GLU A 81 -2.83 11.11 -0.80
CA GLU A 81 -1.91 10.39 0.06
C GLU A 81 -2.56 10.09 1.42
N LEU A 82 -2.49 8.83 1.84
CA LEU A 82 -2.93 8.37 3.15
C LEU A 82 -1.73 8.38 4.09
N ARG A 83 -1.68 9.40 4.95
CA ARG A 83 -0.63 9.52 5.98
C ARG A 83 -0.67 8.28 6.90
N PRO A 84 0.47 7.66 7.23
CA PRO A 84 0.49 6.55 8.18
C PRO A 84 0.01 7.02 9.57
N PRO A 85 -0.80 6.22 10.28
CA PRO A 85 -1.21 6.53 11.64
C PRO A 85 0.01 6.52 12.56
N GLY A 86 0.46 7.70 12.97
CA GLY A 86 1.70 7.90 13.75
C GLY A 86 2.51 9.13 13.37
N ALA A 87 2.20 9.79 12.26
CA ALA A 87 2.71 11.13 11.96
C ALA A 87 1.91 12.17 12.76
N GLU A 88 2.21 12.33 14.04
CA GLU A 88 1.70 13.41 14.88
C GLU A 88 2.17 14.76 14.31
N SER A 89 1.30 15.44 13.58
CA SER A 89 1.03 16.88 13.71
C SER A 89 0.21 17.39 12.53
N ASP A 90 -0.93 17.95 12.93
CA ASP A 90 -1.67 19.07 12.36
C ASP A 90 -2.29 19.01 10.95
N LEU A 91 -3.63 19.10 11.00
CA LEU A 91 -4.59 19.79 10.14
C LEU A 91 -4.28 19.99 8.63
N HIS A 92 -5.29 19.61 7.83
CA HIS A 92 -5.45 19.78 6.38
C HIS A 92 -4.55 18.84 5.54
N SER A 93 -5.01 18.16 4.50
CA SER A 93 -6.20 18.36 3.68
C SER A 93 -6.51 17.08 2.91
N CYS A 94 -7.79 16.71 2.87
CA CYS A 94 -8.52 16.22 1.70
C CYS A 94 -9.95 16.75 1.86
#